data_AF-A0A084EGW2-F1
#
_entry.id   AF-A0A084EGW2-F1
#
_cell.length_a   1.000
_cell.length_b   1.000
_cell.length_c   1.000
_cell.angle_alpha   90.00
_cell.angle_beta   90.00
_cell.angle_gamma   90.00
#
_symmetry.space_group_name_H-M   'P 1'
#
loop_
_entity.id
_entity.type
_entity.pdbx_description
1 polymer ?
#
loop_
_entity_poly.entity_id
_entity_poly.type
_entity_poly.pdbx_seq_one_letter_code
_entity_poly.pdbx_strand_id
1 'polypeptide(L)'
;MDRPEIDCPDCDGYGVRMEPFKLDDASDCPSCNGEGRRPMTDDELADAAEAQHEAMCEGEPPMSMDEMHQRAHREKMESRA
;
A
#
# COMPACT_ATOMS: atom_id res chain seq x y z
N MET A 1 -2.08 -6.27 23.88
CA MET A 1 -2.14 -5.79 22.49
C MET A 1 -0.74 -6.00 21.95
N ASP A 2 -0.60 -6.91 21.01
CA ASP A 2 0.69 -7.23 20.39
C ASP A 2 1.00 -6.12 19.38
N ARG A 3 2.16 -5.46 19.51
CA ARG A 3 2.56 -4.38 18.60
C ARG A 3 3.08 -5.01 17.31
N PRO A 4 2.62 -4.61 16.11
CA PRO A 4 3.13 -5.14 14.85
C PRO A 4 4.65 -5.06 14.79
N GLU A 5 5.31 -6.12 14.32
CA GLU A 5 6.78 -6.17 14.27
C GLU A 5 7.38 -5.09 13.36
N ILE A 6 6.58 -4.57 12.43
CA ILE A 6 6.96 -3.49 11.51
C ILE A 6 6.87 -2.09 12.12
N ASP A 7 6.19 -1.93 13.26
CA ASP A 7 6.06 -0.63 13.89
C ASP A 7 7.38 -0.20 14.54
N CYS A 8 7.67 1.09 14.44
CA CYS A 8 8.81 1.67 15.11
C CYS A 8 8.64 1.50 16.62
N PRO A 9 9.57 0.83 17.32
CA PRO A 9 9.42 0.52 18.74
C PRO A 9 9.49 1.76 19.64
N ASP A 10 10.02 2.85 19.09
CA ASP A 10 10.33 4.12 19.76
C ASP A 10 9.16 5.12 19.76
N CYS A 11 8.25 5.00 18.80
CA CYS A 11 7.06 5.83 18.70
C CYS A 11 5.79 4.99 18.47
N ASP A 12 5.82 3.69 18.72
CA ASP A 12 4.66 2.79 18.64
C ASP A 12 3.82 2.94 17.36
N GLY A 13 4.46 3.12 16.21
CA GLY A 13 3.75 3.31 14.94
C GLY A 13 3.29 4.72 14.62
N TYR A 14 3.35 5.64 15.58
CA TYR A 14 2.79 6.99 15.42
C TYR A 14 3.62 7.91 14.51
N GLY A 15 4.90 7.61 14.29
CA GLY A 15 5.83 8.47 13.54
C GLY A 15 6.24 9.74 14.28
N VAL A 16 5.53 10.12 15.34
CA VAL A 16 5.79 11.32 16.13
C VAL A 16 5.96 10.98 17.60
N ARG A 17 6.69 11.85 18.31
CA ARG A 17 6.76 11.83 19.77
C ARG A 17 6.10 13.08 20.33
N MET A 18 5.17 12.89 21.26
CA MET A 18 4.63 14.00 22.04
C MET A 18 5.56 14.26 23.23
N GLU A 19 6.19 15.42 23.23
CA GLU A 19 6.91 15.89 24.42
C GLU A 19 5.89 16.27 25.49
N PRO A 20 5.99 15.75 26.73
CA PRO A 20 4.96 15.90 27.76
C PRO A 20 4.69 17.35 28.20
N PHE A 21 5.53 18.31 27.80
CA PHE A 21 5.41 19.73 28.14
C PHE A 21 5.19 20.66 26.95
N LYS A 22 5.04 20.13 25.72
CA LYS A 22 4.75 20.90 24.52
C LYS A 22 3.66 20.19 23.72
N LEU A 23 2.41 20.48 24.09
CA LEU A 23 1.22 19.88 23.47
C LEU A 23 1.10 20.19 21.95
N ASP A 24 1.75 21.25 21.47
CA ASP A 24 1.68 21.72 20.09
C ASP A 24 2.89 21.34 19.22
N ASP A 25 3.94 20.73 19.80
CA ASP A 25 5.19 20.41 19.09
C ASP A 25 5.35 18.89 19.01
N ALA A 26 4.51 18.25 18.19
CA ALA A 26 4.72 16.87 17.80
C ALA A 26 5.95 16.84 16.89
N SER A 27 7.07 16.34 17.42
CA SER A 27 8.31 16.20 16.66
C SER A 27 8.35 14.82 16.00
N ASP A 28 8.89 14.78 14.79
CA ASP A 28 9.15 13.51 14.10
C ASP A 28 10.01 12.60 14.97
N CYS A 29 9.62 11.34 15.07
CA CYS A 29 10.40 10.35 15.78
C CYS A 29 11.74 10.15 15.06
N PRO A 30 12.88 10.44 15.71
CA PRO A 30 14.19 10.36 15.05
C PRO A 30 14.60 8.93 14.70
N SER A 31 14.03 7.92 15.40
CA SER A 31 14.33 6.52 15.14
C SER A 31 13.75 5.99 13.83
N CYS A 32 12.62 6.56 13.37
CA CYS A 32 11.98 6.20 12.10
C CYS A 32 11.84 7.39 11.14
N ASN A 33 12.47 8.52 11.44
CA ASN A 33 12.37 9.77 10.67
C ASN A 33 10.93 10.16 10.30
N GLY A 34 9.99 10.03 11.24
CA GLY A 34 8.58 10.38 10.97
C GLY A 34 7.74 9.27 10.33
N GLU A 35 8.34 8.18 9.84
CA GLU A 35 7.59 7.15 9.08
C GLU A 35 6.69 6.27 9.95
N GLY A 36 6.93 6.22 11.26
CA GLY A 36 6.19 5.37 12.21
C GLY A 36 6.52 3.89 12.13
N ARG A 37 7.06 3.42 11.00
CA ARG A 37 7.51 2.03 10.78
C ARG A 37 9.03 1.89 10.89
N ARG A 38 9.50 0.67 11.19
CA ARG A 38 10.92 0.32 11.04
C ARG A 38 11.28 0.21 9.55
N PRO A 39 12.54 0.46 9.17
CA PRO A 39 13.02 0.09 7.85
C PRO A 39 12.90 -1.43 7.65
N MET A 40 12.41 -1.86 6.49
CA MET A 40 12.38 -3.28 6.13
C MET A 40 13.79 -3.83 6.02
N THR A 41 13.98 -5.08 6.42
CA THR A 41 15.19 -5.85 6.10
C THR A 41 15.25 -6.18 4.60
N ASP A 42 16.44 -6.49 4.08
CA ASP A 42 16.60 -6.86 2.68
C ASP A 42 15.74 -8.08 2.28
N ASP A 43 15.58 -9.05 3.18
CA ASP A 43 14.74 -10.23 2.96
C ASP A 43 13.25 -9.87 2.89
N GLU A 44 12.76 -9.03 3.81
CA GLU A 44 11.37 -8.54 3.79
C GLU A 44 11.09 -7.68 2.55
N LEU A 45 12.08 -6.90 2.11
CA LEU A 45 11.97 -6.09 0.91
C LEU A 45 11.90 -6.96 -0.35
N ALA A 46 12.69 -8.03 -0.41
CA ALA A 46 12.66 -8.99 -1.51
C ALA A 46 11.30 -9.71 -1.59
N ASP A 47 10.79 -10.17 -0.45
CA ASP A 47 9.46 -10.81 -0.37
C ASP A 47 8.34 -9.85 -0.82
N ALA A 48 8.37 -8.59 -0.34
CA ALA A 48 7.41 -7.58 -0.75
C ALA A 48 7.51 -7.23 -2.26
N ALA A 49 8.71 -7.27 -2.83
CA ALA A 49 8.93 -7.04 -4.25
C ALA A 49 8.37 -8.20 -5.10
N GLU A 50 8.62 -9.45 -4.71
CA GLU A 50 8.07 -10.63 -5.38
C GLU A 50 6.54 -10.64 -5.29
N ALA A 51 5.96 -10.37 -4.12
CA ALA A 51 4.52 -10.29 -3.94
C ALA A 51 3.87 -9.20 -4.82
N GLN A 52 4.54 -8.04 -4.96
CA GLN A 52 4.07 -7.00 -5.89
C GLN A 52 4.13 -7.50 -7.35
N HIS A 53 5.22 -8.16 -7.73
CA HIS A 53 5.39 -8.68 -9.07
C HIS A 53 4.33 -9.76 -9.40
N GLU A 54 4.08 -10.68 -8.48
CA GLU A 54 3.00 -11.67 -8.60
C GLU A 54 1.64 -10.99 -8.75
N ALA A 55 1.31 -9.99 -7.93
CA ALA A 55 0.06 -9.25 -8.06
C ALA A 55 -0.08 -8.52 -9.42
N MET A 56 1.03 -8.04 -9.98
CA MET A 56 1.03 -7.47 -11.33
C MET A 56 0.85 -8.51 -12.42
N CYS A 57 1.38 -9.73 -12.24
CA CYS A 57 1.28 -10.81 -13.21
C CYS A 57 -0.06 -11.57 -13.14
N GLU A 58 -0.70 -11.64 -11.97
CA GLU A 58 -1.98 -12.31 -11.77
C GLU A 58 -3.19 -11.43 -12.11
N GLY A 59 -2.99 -10.13 -12.32
CA GLY A 59 -4.04 -9.23 -12.80
C GLY A 59 -4.51 -9.63 -14.21
N GLU A 60 -5.83 -9.75 -14.41
CA GLU A 60 -6.37 -9.97 -15.75
C GLU A 60 -5.83 -8.90 -16.71
N PRO A 61 -5.29 -9.28 -17.89
CA PRO A 61 -4.74 -8.33 -18.83
C PRO A 61 -5.83 -7.34 -19.25
N PRO A 62 -5.48 -6.05 -19.45
CA PRO A 62 -6.47 -5.06 -19.87
C PRO A 62 -7.10 -5.48 -21.20
N MET A 63 -8.44 -5.44 -21.26
CA MET A 63 -9.19 -5.75 -22.48
C MET A 63 -8.71 -4.87 -23.64
N SER A 64 -8.53 -5.45 -24.81
CA SER A 64 -8.14 -4.68 -26.00
C SER A 64 -9.26 -3.73 -26.44
N MET A 65 -8.91 -2.66 -27.16
CA MET A 65 -9.91 -1.73 -27.73
C MET A 65 -10.91 -2.45 -28.66
N ASP A 66 -10.44 -3.45 -29.39
CA ASP A 66 -11.29 -4.25 -30.28
C ASP A 66 -12.28 -5.10 -29.49
N GLU A 67 -11.83 -5.73 -28.40
CA GLU A 67 -12.67 -6.51 -27.49
C GLU A 67 -13.73 -5.64 -26.81
N MET A 68 -13.37 -4.44 -26.38
CA MET A 68 -14.32 -3.45 -25.87
C MET A 68 -15.38 -3.07 -26.92
N HIS A 69 -14.97 -2.82 -28.17
CA HIS A 69 -15.91 -2.51 -29.25
C HIS A 69 -16.84 -3.68 -29.57
N GLN A 70 -16.33 -4.90 -29.59
CA GLN A 70 -17.12 -6.11 -29.81
C GLN A 70 -18.16 -6.32 -28.70
N ARG A 71 -17.77 -6.11 -27.43
CA ARG A 71 -18.69 -6.17 -26.28
C ARG A 71 -19.80 -5.13 -26.39
N ALA A 72 -19.42 -3.87 -26.58
CA ALA A 72 -20.36 -2.76 -26.70
C ALA A 72 -21.33 -2.95 -27.90
N HIS A 73 -20.84 -3.52 -29.00
CA HIS A 73 -21.68 -3.85 -30.15
C HIS A 73 -22.68 -4.97 -29.82
N ARG A 74 -22.23 -6.02 -29.11
CA ARG A 74 -23.09 -7.13 -28.67
C ARG A 74 -24.21 -6.65 -27.75
N GLU A 75 -23.86 -5.87 -26.73
CA GLU A 75 -24.81 -5.31 -25.77
C GLU A 75 -25.84 -4.39 -26.45
N LYS A 76 -25.43 -3.60 -27.47
CA LYS A 76 -26.34 -2.78 -28.27
C LYS A 76 -27.32 -3.59 -29.12
N MET A 77 -26.92 -4.77 -29.58
CA MET A 77 -27.79 -5.65 -30.36
C MET A 77 -28.76 -6.41 -29.45
N GLU A 78 -28.30 -6.85 -28.27
CA GLU A 78 -29.12 -7.52 -27.25
C GLU A 78 -30.15 -6.58 -26.59
N SER A 79 -29.80 -5.31 -26.38
CA SER A 79 -30.73 -4.29 -25.84
C SER A 79 -31.76 -3.79 -26.87
N ARG A 80 -31.60 -4.16 -28.14
CA ARG A 80 -32.52 -3.81 -29.24
C ARG A 80 -33.44 -4.98 -29.64
N ALA A 81 -33.24 -6.16 -29.05
CA ALA A 81 -34.09 -7.34 -29.22
C ALA A 81 -35.21 -7.35 -28.16
#